data_AF-A0AAV4A3T1-F1
#
_entry.id   AF-A0AAV4A3T1-F1
#
_cell.length_a   1.000
_cell.length_b   1.000
_cell.length_c   1.000
_cell.angle_alpha   90.00
_cell.angle_beta   90.00
_cell.angle_gamma   90.00
#
_symmetry.space_group_name_H-M   'P 1'
#
loop_
_entity.id
_entity.type
_entity.pdbx_description
1 polymer ?
#
loop_
_entity_poly.entity_id
_entity_poly.type
_entity_poly.pdbx_seq_one_letter_code
_entity_poly.pdbx_strand_id
1 'polypeptide(L)'
;MALTRKRKIFLLWWDRRKALESKRRHWIHPICKDRGALGEFNLLPQILADDEKCLEYFRMTPTTFQSLLGLCASGLKKQNTNWRKSITPKERLVVTLR
;
A
#
# COMPACT_ATOMS: atom_id res chain seq x y z
N MET A 1 -29.88 -31.09 23.92
CA MET A 1 -30.06 -29.73 24.47
C MET A 1 -29.94 -28.71 23.35
N ALA A 2 -31.04 -28.04 22.97
CA ALA A 2 -31.01 -27.04 21.91
C ALA A 2 -30.30 -25.76 22.36
N LEU A 3 -29.31 -25.29 21.59
CA LEU A 3 -28.67 -23.99 21.85
C LEU A 3 -29.72 -22.87 21.71
N THR A 4 -29.85 -22.03 22.74
CA THR A 4 -30.70 -20.85 22.71
C THR A 4 -30.26 -19.89 21.58
N ARG A 5 -31.23 -19.22 20.94
CA ARG A 5 -30.99 -18.32 19.78
C ARG A 5 -29.89 -17.28 20.04
N LYS A 6 -29.83 -16.75 21.27
CA LYS A 6 -28.78 -15.82 21.72
C LYS A 6 -27.39 -16.45 21.73
N ARG A 7 -27.25 -17.70 22.19
CA ARG A 7 -25.97 -18.43 22.17
C ARG A 7 -25.49 -18.72 20.75
N LYS A 8 -26.40 -19.08 19.83
CA LYS A 8 -26.06 -19.29 18.41
C LYS A 8 -25.54 -18.00 17.75
N ILE A 9 -26.20 -16.87 17.99
CA ILE A 9 -25.75 -15.57 17.47
C ILE A 9 -24.37 -15.21 18.02
N PHE A 10 -24.16 -15.41 19.32
CA PHE A 10 -22.87 -15.14 19.96
C PHE A 10 -21.72 -15.97 19.37
N LEU A 11 -21.94 -17.28 19.18
CA LEU A 11 -20.92 -18.16 18.58
C LEU A 11 -20.62 -17.77 17.13
N LEU A 12 -21.63 -17.42 16.34
CA LEU A 12 -21.46 -17.00 14.96
C LEU A 12 -20.70 -15.67 14.86
N TRP A 13 -20.95 -14.74 15.78
CA TRP A 13 -20.18 -13.51 15.91
C TRP A 13 -18.72 -13.80 16.32
N TRP A 14 -18.50 -14.70 17.27
CA TRP A 14 -17.17 -15.10 17.75
C TRP A 14 -16.33 -15.76 16.65
N ASP A 15 -16.90 -16.72 15.91
CA ASP A 15 -16.22 -17.40 14.80
C ASP A 15 -15.89 -16.41 13.67
N ARG A 16 -16.82 -15.50 13.35
CA ARG A 16 -16.58 -14.47 12.34
C ARG A 16 -15.48 -13.50 12.77
N ARG A 17 -15.43 -13.16 14.06
CA ARG A 17 -14.37 -12.31 14.62
C ARG A 17 -13.01 -13.01 14.59
N LYS A 18 -12.93 -14.29 14.99
CA LYS A 18 -11.70 -15.09 14.88
C LYS A 18 -11.22 -15.23 13.43
N ALA A 19 -12.13 -15.43 12.48
CA ALA A 19 -11.79 -15.53 11.06
C ALA A 19 -11.26 -14.20 10.49
N LEU A 20 -11.76 -13.06 10.98
CA LEU A 20 -11.24 -11.74 10.62
C LEU A 20 -9.86 -11.48 11.25
N GLU A 21 -9.67 -11.90 12.49
CA GLU A 21 -8.37 -11.79 13.19
C GLU A 21 -7.30 -12.68 12.55
N SER A 22 -7.62 -13.90 12.10
CA SER A 22 -6.63 -14.77 11.43
C SER A 22 -6.22 -14.28 10.03
N LYS A 23 -7.09 -13.50 9.36
CA LYS A 23 -6.74 -12.88 8.06
C LYS A 23 -5.69 -11.78 8.20
N ARG A 24 -5.57 -11.16 9.37
CA ARG A 24 -4.63 -10.07 9.59
C ARG A 24 -3.23 -10.62 9.85
N ARG A 25 -2.41 -10.72 8.80
CA ARG A 25 -1.02 -11.21 8.89
C ARG A 25 -0.12 -10.35 9.79
N HIS A 26 -0.37 -9.03 9.86
CA HIS A 26 0.48 -8.08 10.60
C HIS A 26 -0.35 -7.06 11.39
N TRP A 27 0.06 -6.76 12.63
CA TRP A 27 -0.51 -5.63 13.39
C TRP A 27 -0.12 -4.30 12.75
N ILE A 28 1.18 -4.11 12.50
CA ILE A 28 1.74 -3.04 11.68
C ILE A 28 2.63 -3.70 10.65
N HIS A 29 2.46 -3.37 9.37
CA HIS A 29 3.28 -3.96 8.31
C HIS A 29 4.76 -3.54 8.48
N PRO A 30 5.74 -4.42 8.21
CA PRO A 30 7.16 -4.08 8.31
C PRO A 30 7.54 -2.81 7.53
N ILE A 31 7.00 -2.64 6.31
CA ILE A 31 7.17 -1.44 5.48
C ILE A 31 6.77 -0.14 6.22
N CYS A 32 5.79 -0.21 7.12
CA CYS A 32 5.35 0.96 7.88
C CYS A 32 6.28 1.31 9.05
N LYS A 33 7.12 0.39 9.52
CA LYS A 33 8.10 0.65 10.60
C LYS A 33 9.20 1.58 10.11
N ASP A 34 9.61 1.42 8.86
CA ASP A 34 10.70 2.20 8.25
C ASP A 34 10.25 3.61 7.80
N ARG A 35 8.93 3.86 7.75
CA ARG A 35 8.33 5.11 7.26
C ARG A 35 8.80 6.35 8.01
N GLY A 36 8.98 6.24 9.33
CA GLY A 36 9.39 7.36 10.17
C GLY A 36 10.85 7.77 9.97
N ALA A 37 11.72 6.84 9.62
CA ALA A 37 13.16 7.07 9.50
C ALA A 37 13.59 7.41 8.06
N LEU A 38 13.03 6.69 7.08
CA LEU A 38 13.44 6.82 5.68
C LEU A 38 12.54 7.78 4.88
N GLY A 39 11.37 8.15 5.39
CA GLY A 39 10.39 8.92 4.64
C GLY A 39 9.67 8.09 3.57
N GLU A 40 8.65 8.68 2.95
CA GLU A 40 7.69 7.94 2.13
C GLU A 40 8.27 7.42 0.81
N PHE A 41 9.17 8.17 0.18
CA PHE A 41 9.74 7.81 -1.11
C PHE A 41 10.72 6.64 -1.04
N ASN A 42 11.40 6.48 0.09
CA ASN A 42 12.33 5.36 0.30
C ASN A 42 11.62 4.02 0.53
N LEU A 43 10.31 4.04 0.79
CA LEU A 43 9.48 2.83 0.88
C LEU A 43 8.99 2.35 -0.48
N LEU A 44 9.05 3.19 -1.52
CA LEU A 44 8.54 2.85 -2.85
C LEU A 44 9.09 1.55 -3.43
N PRO A 45 10.39 1.23 -3.30
CA PRO A 45 10.89 -0.06 -3.77
C PRO A 45 10.24 -1.23 -3.06
N GLN A 46 10.01 -1.12 -1.75
CA GLN A 46 9.38 -2.18 -0.95
C GLN A 46 7.89 -2.33 -1.30
N ILE A 47 7.18 -1.22 -1.54
CA ILE A 47 5.77 -1.23 -1.94
C ILE A 47 5.60 -1.83 -3.34
N LEU A 48 6.50 -1.50 -4.28
CA LEU A 48 6.44 -2.02 -5.65
C LEU A 48 6.93 -3.48 -5.76
N ALA A 49 7.65 -4.00 -4.77
CA ALA A 49 8.10 -5.39 -4.72
C ALA A 49 7.00 -6.35 -4.21
N ASP A 50 5.99 -5.84 -3.53
CA ASP A 50 4.86 -6.61 -2.99
C ASP A 50 3.59 -6.25 -3.76
N ASP A 51 3.09 -7.19 -4.57
CA ASP A 51 1.89 -7.00 -5.40
C ASP A 51 0.65 -6.64 -4.58
N GLU A 52 0.45 -7.27 -3.42
CA GLU A 52 -0.70 -7.00 -2.56
C GLU A 52 -0.61 -5.57 -2.02
N LYS A 53 0.59 -5.14 -1.63
CA LYS A 53 0.82 -3.77 -1.14
C LYS A 53 0.73 -2.73 -2.24
N CYS A 54 1.23 -3.03 -3.43
CA CYS A 54 1.10 -2.15 -4.58
C CYS A 54 -0.38 -1.94 -4.93
N LEU A 55 -1.19 -3.01 -4.90
CA LEU A 55 -2.63 -2.93 -5.08
C LEU A 55 -3.34 -2.17 -3.95
N GLU A 56 -2.93 -2.36 -2.70
CA GLU A 56 -3.49 -1.62 -1.56
C GLU A 56 -3.17 -0.11 -1.66
N TYR A 57 -1.95 0.22 -2.08
CA TYR A 57 -1.41 1.58 -2.09
C TYR A 57 -1.83 2.39 -3.31
N PHE A 58 -1.63 1.84 -4.51
CA PHE A 58 -1.87 2.53 -5.78
C PHE A 58 -3.13 2.06 -6.51
N ARG A 59 -3.84 1.05 -5.97
CA ARG A 59 -4.99 0.41 -6.62
C ARG A 59 -4.66 -0.20 -7.99
N MET A 60 -3.39 -0.53 -8.23
CA MET A 60 -2.89 -1.06 -9.48
C MET A 60 -1.70 -2.00 -9.23
N THR A 61 -1.43 -2.90 -10.17
CA THR A 61 -0.27 -3.80 -10.10
C THR A 61 1.04 -3.03 -10.33
N PRO A 62 2.20 -3.55 -9.89
CA PRO A 62 3.46 -2.86 -10.16
C PRO A 62 3.76 -2.77 -11.67
N THR A 63 3.32 -3.74 -12.46
CA THR A 63 3.44 -3.71 -13.93
C THR A 63 2.67 -2.55 -14.54
N THR A 64 1.42 -2.34 -14.12
CA THR A 64 0.60 -1.22 -14.61
C THR A 64 1.16 0.13 -14.16
N PHE A 65 1.67 0.21 -12.93
CA PHE A 65 2.39 1.41 -12.45
C PHE A 65 3.61 1.74 -13.34
N GLN A 66 4.42 0.74 -13.69
CA GLN A 66 5.59 0.96 -14.56
C GLN A 66 5.20 1.37 -15.98
N SER A 67 4.15 0.75 -16.55
CA SER A 67 3.62 1.15 -17.86
C SER A 67 3.12 2.59 -17.84
N LEU A 68 2.36 2.97 -16.82
CA LEU A 68 1.85 4.33 -16.65
C LEU A 68 2.99 5.34 -16.44
N LEU A 69 4.00 4.98 -15.67
CA LEU A 69 5.21 5.77 -15.54
C LEU A 69 5.91 5.96 -16.89
N GLY A 70 6.02 4.92 -17.71
CA GLY A 70 6.62 5.01 -19.05
C GLY A 70 5.88 6.01 -19.96
N LEU A 71 4.55 6.05 -19.89
CA LEU A 71 3.72 6.97 -20.66
C LEU A 71 3.84 8.42 -20.16
N CYS A 72 3.81 8.62 -18.84
CA CYS A 72 3.79 9.96 -18.25
C CYS A 72 5.18 10.53 -17.97
N ALA A 73 6.25 9.72 -17.96
CA ALA A 73 7.58 10.13 -17.50
C ALA A 73 8.12 11.35 -18.24
N SER A 74 7.85 11.48 -19.55
CA SER A 74 8.30 12.61 -20.37
C SER A 74 7.71 13.94 -19.89
N GLY A 75 6.39 14.00 -19.66
CA GLY A 75 5.70 15.17 -19.09
C GLY A 75 5.97 15.36 -17.59
N LEU A 76 6.34 14.29 -16.90
CA LEU A 76 6.69 14.34 -15.48
C LEU A 76 8.16 14.70 -15.21
N LYS A 77 9.03 14.72 -16.20
CA LYS A 77 10.44 15.09 -16.01
C LYS A 77 10.58 16.61 -15.94
N LYS A 78 11.23 17.11 -14.88
CA LYS A 78 11.70 18.49 -14.81
C LYS A 78 13.22 18.51 -14.85
N GLN A 79 13.78 19.64 -15.27
CA GLN A 79 15.21 19.85 -15.27
C GLN A 79 15.70 20.16 -13.85
N ASN A 80 16.90 19.66 -13.53
CA ASN A 80 17.62 20.09 -12.36
C ASN A 80 18.09 21.53 -12.57
N THR A 81 17.94 22.38 -11.56
CA THR A 81 18.46 23.74 -11.59
C THR A 81 19.61 23.85 -10.60
N ASN A 82 20.40 24.92 -10.72
CA ASN A 82 21.53 25.14 -9.80
C ASN A 82 21.09 25.30 -8.33
N TRP A 83 19.83 25.69 -8.10
CA TRP A 83 19.26 25.89 -6.78
C TRP A 83 18.71 24.60 -6.16
N ARG A 84 18.15 23.70 -6.98
CA ARG A 84 17.54 22.46 -6.47
C ARG A 84 17.52 21.34 -7.50
N LYS A 85 17.63 20.11 -6.98
CA LYS A 85 17.33 18.89 -7.73
C LYS A 85 15.83 18.78 -7.96
N SER A 86 15.46 18.37 -9.17
CA SER A 86 14.11 18.01 -9.54
C SER A 86 13.70 16.74 -8.81
N ILE A 87 12.45 16.71 -8.34
CA ILE A 87 11.79 15.47 -7.93
C ILE A 87 11.72 14.54 -9.15
N THR A 88 12.00 13.25 -8.96
CA THR A 88 11.99 12.30 -10.08
C THR A 88 10.56 12.11 -10.61
N PRO A 89 10.41 11.76 -11.91
CA PRO A 89 9.09 11.44 -12.48
C PRO A 89 8.34 10.37 -11.69
N LYS A 90 9.07 9.38 -11.15
CA LYS A 90 8.53 8.29 -10.33
C LYS A 90 7.94 8.81 -9.02
N GLU A 91 8.71 9.60 -8.27
CA GLU A 91 8.24 10.20 -7.01
C GLU A 91 7.07 11.15 -7.23
N ARG A 92 7.11 11.95 -8.30
CA ARG A 92 5.97 12.79 -8.70
C ARG A 92 4.72 11.96 -8.96
N LEU A 93 4.86 10.88 -9.73
CA LEU A 93 3.74 10.02 -10.08
C LEU A 93 3.10 9.41 -8.82
N VAL A 94 3.93 9.00 -7.87
CA VAL A 94 3.48 8.46 -6.58
C VAL A 94 2.65 9.48 -5.83
N VAL A 95 3.09 10.74 -5.75
CA VAL A 95 2.33 11.81 -5.10
C VAL A 95 0.99 12.05 -5.81
N THR A 96 0.96 11.95 -7.14
CA THR A 96 -0.29 12.16 -7.90
C THR A 96 -1.30 11.02 -7.77
N LEU A 97 -0.86 9.79 -7.53
CA LEU A 97 -1.73 8.60 -7.47
C LEU A 97 -2.25 8.28 -6.07
N ARG A 98 -1.66 8.89 -5.03
CA ARG A 98 -1.98 8.62 -3.62
C ARG A 98 -3.37 9.09 -3.23
#